data_AF-A0A9Q5N8Z7-F1
#
_entry.id   AF-A0A9Q5N8Z7-F1
#
_cell.length_a   1.000
_cell.length_b   1.000
_cell.length_c   1.000
_cell.angle_alpha   90.00
_cell.angle_beta   90.00
_cell.angle_gamma   90.00
#
_symmetry.space_group_name_H-M   'P 1'
#
loop_
_entity.id
_entity.type
_entity.pdbx_description
1 polymer ?
#
loop_
_entity_poly.entity_id
_entity_poly.type
_entity_poly.pdbx_seq_one_letter_code
_entity_poly.pdbx_strand_id
1 'polypeptide(L)'
;MFEAKLADAVLLKKLIDSIKELVTDANFECNEEGMKLQAMDNSHVALVAVSLEADGFSKYRCDRTMPLGVNLGSLTKVLKCAKDDDVMTLKASDDADVLSLMYEGRNSDRIAEYDMKLMDIDVDNLGIPDTEYDARVTMPASELSRIVKDLQQLSESVRIEVSKEGVRFAADGEAANGSVLLKQTDAARRKYADVGKDKKPKKEEDAEDEDQEEGNSKKAKVNGTKVKKEPGQDEDMEEVEEDDGGEFKAHSDDEGEGGGGEEEKEGESDEEGEGTRKRKKAQKASSKAKKTKKSSEDDDVSGGVSIDMSQHVSLTFSLKYLVTFSKSSALSGTVQLFMSNDVPLLVAYDFGPGHIHYYLAPKIGDE
;
A
#
# COMPACT_ATOMS: atom_id res chain seq x y z
N MET A 1 3.78 -25.68 -9.84
CA MET A 1 3.23 -24.57 -10.64
C MET A 1 3.01 -23.39 -9.70
N PHE A 2 3.18 -22.17 -10.19
CA PHE A 2 2.86 -20.95 -9.45
C PHE A 2 1.70 -20.21 -10.12
N GLU A 3 0.67 -19.86 -9.34
CA GLU A 3 -0.47 -19.04 -9.75
C GLU A 3 -0.88 -18.12 -8.59
N ALA A 4 -0.85 -16.81 -8.81
CA ALA A 4 -1.28 -15.81 -7.82
C ALA A 4 -2.21 -14.77 -8.46
N LYS A 5 -3.42 -14.60 -7.92
CA LYS A 5 -4.45 -13.70 -8.43
C LYS A 5 -4.71 -12.56 -7.43
N LEU A 6 -4.40 -11.34 -7.86
CA LEU A 6 -4.64 -10.10 -7.12
C LEU A 6 -5.93 -9.43 -7.60
N ALA A 7 -6.75 -8.97 -6.65
CA ALA A 7 -8.01 -8.30 -6.96
C ALA A 7 -7.80 -6.98 -7.69
N ASP A 8 -6.77 -6.22 -7.32
CA ASP A 8 -6.44 -4.93 -7.92
C ASP A 8 -4.95 -4.89 -8.31
N ALA A 9 -4.66 -4.67 -9.60
CA ALA A 9 -3.29 -4.56 -10.11
C ALA A 9 -2.51 -3.38 -9.50
N VAL A 10 -3.22 -2.35 -9.00
CA VAL A 10 -2.62 -1.17 -8.36
C VAL A 10 -1.69 -1.52 -7.20
N LEU A 11 -1.97 -2.62 -6.48
CA LEU A 11 -1.14 -3.03 -5.35
C LEU A 11 0.28 -3.35 -5.80
N LEU A 12 0.44 -4.25 -6.76
CA LEU A 12 1.75 -4.63 -7.27
C LEU A 12 2.41 -3.47 -8.03
N LYS A 13 1.63 -2.66 -8.75
CA LYS A 13 2.13 -1.44 -9.40
C LYS A 13 2.81 -0.51 -8.40
N LYS A 14 2.14 -0.18 -7.30
CA LYS A 14 2.67 0.68 -6.23
C LYS A 14 3.87 0.04 -5.52
N LEU A 15 3.82 -1.27 -5.32
CA LEU A 15 4.91 -2.03 -4.70
C LEU A 15 6.20 -1.94 -5.52
N ILE A 16 6.13 -2.30 -6.80
CA ILE A 16 7.28 -2.24 -7.71
C ILE A 16 7.76 -0.80 -7.90
N ASP A 17 6.85 0.17 -8.01
CA ASP A 17 7.22 1.59 -8.13
C ASP A 17 8.02 2.12 -6.93
N SER A 18 7.77 1.55 -5.74
CA SER A 18 8.45 1.92 -4.49
C SER A 18 9.85 1.30 -4.34
N ILE A 19 10.17 0.23 -5.07
CA ILE A 19 11.46 -0.50 -4.94
C ILE A 19 12.36 -0.41 -6.17
N LYS A 20 11.81 -0.13 -7.36
CA LYS A 20 12.55 -0.12 -8.64
C LYS A 20 13.74 0.86 -8.71
N GLU A 21 13.79 1.86 -7.83
CA GLU A 21 14.89 2.84 -7.77
C GLU A 21 16.01 2.39 -6.83
N LEU A 22 15.73 1.43 -5.96
CA LEU A 22 16.70 0.86 -5.04
C LEU A 22 17.41 -0.34 -5.69
N VAL A 23 16.65 -1.16 -6.43
CA VAL A 23 17.10 -2.44 -6.97
C VAL A 23 16.72 -2.53 -8.45
N THR A 24 17.64 -3.00 -9.29
CA THR A 24 17.39 -3.19 -10.73
C THR A 24 16.77 -4.56 -11.03
N ASP A 25 17.32 -5.59 -10.40
CA ASP A 25 17.02 -7.00 -10.64
C ASP A 25 16.84 -7.69 -9.28
N ALA A 26 15.77 -8.46 -9.13
CA ALA A 26 15.43 -9.10 -7.86
C ALA A 26 14.72 -10.45 -8.08
N ASN A 27 14.86 -11.33 -7.10
CA ASN A 27 14.11 -12.57 -7.03
C ASN A 27 12.84 -12.38 -6.18
N PHE A 28 11.69 -12.77 -6.74
CA PHE A 28 10.50 -13.06 -5.94
C PHE A 28 10.55 -14.53 -5.52
N GLU A 29 10.82 -14.79 -4.25
CA GLU A 29 10.70 -16.12 -3.67
C GLU A 29 9.22 -16.41 -3.40
N CYS A 30 8.65 -17.33 -4.17
CA CYS A 30 7.26 -17.76 -4.01
C CYS A 30 7.23 -19.10 -3.30
N ASN A 31 6.44 -19.23 -2.23
CA ASN A 31 6.23 -20.45 -1.47
C ASN A 31 4.77 -20.53 -0.97
N GLU A 32 4.41 -21.58 -0.21
CA GLU A 32 3.03 -21.73 0.30
C GLU A 32 2.55 -20.58 1.21
N GLU A 33 3.46 -19.88 1.89
CA GLU A 33 3.12 -18.75 2.77
C GLU A 33 2.84 -17.45 1.98
N GLY A 34 3.38 -17.33 0.77
CA GLY A 34 3.20 -16.15 -0.06
C GLY A 34 4.41 -15.81 -0.94
N MET A 35 4.54 -14.53 -1.28
CA MET A 35 5.62 -13.99 -2.11
C MET A 35 6.51 -13.08 -1.28
N LYS A 36 7.81 -13.37 -1.26
CA LYS A 36 8.82 -12.58 -0.57
C LYS A 36 9.83 -12.05 -1.58
N LEU A 37 10.36 -10.86 -1.34
CA LEU A 37 11.47 -10.30 -2.11
C LEU A 37 12.44 -9.67 -1.13
N GLN A 38 13.70 -10.05 -1.23
CA GLN A 38 14.78 -9.46 -0.47
C GLN A 38 15.90 -9.07 -1.42
N ALA A 39 16.36 -7.82 -1.33
CA ALA A 39 17.44 -7.33 -2.17
C ALA A 39 18.19 -6.18 -1.52
N MET A 40 19.49 -6.09 -1.82
CA MET A 40 20.35 -4.96 -1.48
C MET A 40 20.43 -3.98 -2.63
N ASP A 41 20.69 -2.71 -2.31
CA ASP A 41 21.06 -1.73 -3.31
C ASP A 41 22.49 -1.95 -3.83
N ASN A 42 22.84 -1.31 -4.95
CA ASN A 42 24.17 -1.46 -5.57
C ASN A 42 25.35 -1.04 -4.67
N SER A 43 25.11 -0.22 -3.64
CA SER A 43 26.16 0.17 -2.69
C SER A 43 26.22 -0.72 -1.44
N HIS A 44 25.31 -1.68 -1.29
CA HIS A 44 25.17 -2.54 -0.11
C HIS A 44 24.97 -1.77 1.21
N VAL A 45 24.37 -0.57 1.15
CA VAL A 45 24.09 0.29 2.31
C VAL A 45 22.62 0.18 2.75
N ALA A 46 21.74 -0.17 1.81
CA ALA A 46 20.31 -0.31 2.03
C ALA A 46 19.81 -1.70 1.59
N LEU A 47 18.93 -2.27 2.40
CA LEU A 47 18.25 -3.53 2.11
C LEU A 47 16.74 -3.29 2.08
N VAL A 48 16.07 -3.88 1.10
CA VAL A 48 14.60 -3.95 1.07
C VAL A 48 14.16 -5.38 1.28
N ALA A 49 13.17 -5.56 2.17
CA ALA A 49 12.47 -6.80 2.40
C ALA A 49 10.98 -6.56 2.20
N VAL A 50 10.38 -7.25 1.24
CA VAL A 50 8.96 -7.24 0.95
C VAL A 50 8.39 -8.60 1.28
N SER A 51 7.22 -8.60 1.92
CA SER A 51 6.43 -9.80 2.13
C SER A 51 4.99 -9.54 1.71
N LEU A 52 4.44 -10.43 0.89
CA LEU A 52 3.02 -10.51 0.54
C LEU A 52 2.52 -11.88 0.98
N GLU A 53 1.59 -11.91 1.94
CA GLU A 53 1.03 -13.15 2.47
C GLU A 53 0.04 -13.77 1.47
N ALA A 54 -0.06 -15.10 1.44
CA ALA A 54 -0.96 -15.84 0.56
C ALA A 54 -2.43 -15.39 0.71
N ASP A 55 -2.85 -15.05 1.93
CA ASP A 55 -4.18 -14.52 2.26
C ASP A 55 -4.47 -13.15 1.62
N GLY A 56 -3.42 -12.45 1.18
CA GLY A 56 -3.53 -11.21 0.43
C GLY A 56 -3.99 -11.38 -1.02
N PHE A 57 -4.04 -12.61 -1.51
CA PHE A 57 -4.43 -12.95 -2.88
C PHE A 57 -5.81 -13.58 -2.89
N SER A 58 -6.61 -13.26 -3.92
CA SER A 58 -7.91 -13.90 -4.16
C SER A 58 -7.80 -15.39 -4.50
N LYS A 59 -6.68 -15.77 -5.13
CA LYS A 59 -6.30 -17.16 -5.39
C LYS A 59 -4.79 -17.22 -5.31
N TYR A 60 -4.27 -18.14 -4.51
CA TYR A 60 -2.84 -18.37 -4.39
C TYR A 60 -2.56 -19.86 -4.44
N ARG A 61 -1.62 -20.26 -5.29
CA ARG A 61 -1.14 -21.63 -5.37
C ARG A 61 0.34 -21.61 -5.73
N CYS A 62 1.15 -22.23 -4.88
CA CYS A 62 2.56 -22.46 -5.14
C CYS A 62 2.88 -23.90 -4.74
N ASP A 63 3.04 -24.80 -5.72
CA ASP A 63 3.24 -26.22 -5.41
C ASP A 63 4.66 -26.53 -4.88
N ARG A 64 5.63 -25.68 -5.21
CA ARG A 64 7.04 -25.81 -4.84
C ARG A 64 7.65 -24.42 -4.71
N THR A 65 8.50 -24.22 -3.70
CA THR A 65 9.25 -22.99 -3.56
C THR A 65 10.06 -22.74 -4.83
N MET A 66 9.88 -21.56 -5.43
CA MET A 66 10.58 -21.19 -6.66
C MET A 66 10.95 -19.71 -6.67
N PRO A 67 12.19 -19.37 -7.04
CA PRO A 67 12.60 -17.99 -7.25
C PRO A 67 12.17 -17.53 -8.66
N LEU A 68 11.55 -16.35 -8.75
CA LEU A 68 11.23 -15.70 -10.01
C LEU A 68 12.13 -14.47 -10.18
N GLY A 69 13.21 -14.63 -10.93
CA GLY A 69 14.16 -13.55 -11.19
C GLY A 69 13.66 -12.60 -12.26
N VAL A 70 13.45 -11.34 -11.88
CA VAL A 70 12.85 -10.32 -12.76
C VAL A 70 13.67 -9.05 -12.78
N ASN A 71 13.75 -8.43 -13.95
CA ASN A 71 14.19 -7.04 -14.06
C ASN A 71 13.02 -6.11 -13.69
N LEU A 72 13.16 -5.38 -12.59
CA LEU A 72 12.11 -4.52 -12.05
C LEU A 72 11.74 -3.37 -13.00
N GLY A 73 12.69 -2.92 -13.83
CA GLY A 73 12.44 -1.93 -14.88
C GLY A 73 11.50 -2.44 -15.98
N SER A 74 11.72 -3.67 -16.45
CA SER A 74 10.85 -4.34 -17.44
C SER A 74 9.49 -4.69 -16.85
N LEU A 75 9.46 -5.20 -15.61
CA LEU A 75 8.22 -5.47 -14.88
C LEU A 75 7.39 -4.20 -14.69
N THR A 76 8.02 -3.07 -14.35
CA THR A 76 7.33 -1.78 -14.27
C THR A 76 6.66 -1.40 -15.60
N LYS A 77 7.29 -1.67 -16.75
CA LYS A 77 6.71 -1.37 -18.07
C LYS A 77 5.49 -2.23 -18.35
N VAL A 78 5.55 -3.53 -18.05
CA VAL A 78 4.44 -4.47 -18.24
C VAL A 78 3.27 -4.14 -17.30
N LEU A 79 3.56 -3.79 -16.04
CA LEU A 79 2.55 -3.39 -15.06
C LEU A 79 1.85 -2.08 -15.41
N LYS A 80 2.49 -1.18 -16.17
CA LYS A 80 1.87 0.06 -16.67
C LYS A 80 0.82 -0.18 -17.75
N CYS A 81 0.77 -1.35 -18.37
CA CYS A 81 -0.24 -1.71 -19.37
C CYS A 81 -1.61 -2.07 -18.75
N ALA A 82 -1.65 -2.31 -17.43
CA ALA A 82 -2.86 -2.58 -16.67
C ALA A 82 -3.45 -1.30 -16.07
N LYS A 83 -4.79 -1.21 -16.02
CA LYS A 83 -5.49 -0.22 -15.20
C LYS A 83 -5.35 -0.56 -13.72
N ASP A 84 -5.65 0.41 -12.86
CA ASP A 84 -5.48 0.25 -11.41
C ASP A 84 -6.48 -0.75 -10.82
N ASP A 85 -7.68 -0.83 -11.39
CA ASP A 85 -8.79 -1.70 -10.99
C ASP A 85 -8.82 -3.05 -11.73
N ASP A 86 -7.90 -3.29 -12.67
CA ASP A 86 -7.82 -4.56 -13.38
C ASP A 86 -7.44 -5.67 -12.39
N VAL A 87 -8.07 -6.84 -12.57
CA VAL A 87 -7.72 -8.06 -11.84
C VAL A 87 -6.48 -8.66 -12.50
N MET A 88 -5.45 -8.95 -11.71
CA MET A 88 -4.17 -9.42 -12.24
C MET A 88 -3.88 -10.84 -11.79
N THR A 89 -3.45 -11.70 -12.72
CA THR A 89 -3.02 -13.06 -12.44
C THR A 89 -1.58 -13.25 -12.89
N LEU A 90 -0.72 -13.70 -11.98
CA LEU A 90 0.66 -14.09 -12.24
C LEU A 90 0.71 -15.62 -12.37
N LYS A 91 1.36 -16.13 -13.42
CA LYS A 91 1.55 -17.57 -13.63
C LYS A 91 2.97 -17.88 -14.06
N ALA A 92 3.56 -18.90 -13.44
CA ALA A 92 4.82 -19.49 -13.87
C ALA A 92 4.74 -21.01 -13.84
N SER A 93 5.28 -21.64 -14.89
CA SER A 93 5.46 -23.09 -14.95
C SER A 93 6.60 -23.55 -14.04
N ASP A 94 6.72 -24.85 -13.82
CA ASP A 94 7.71 -25.43 -12.90
C ASP A 94 9.17 -25.16 -13.32
N ASP A 95 9.41 -24.99 -14.62
CA ASP A 95 10.74 -24.70 -15.16
C ASP A 95 11.10 -23.20 -15.05
N ALA A 96 10.16 -22.34 -14.65
CA ALA A 96 10.37 -20.92 -14.34
C ALA A 96 11.11 -20.09 -15.42
N ASP A 97 11.01 -20.45 -16.71
CA ASP A 97 11.64 -19.65 -17.78
C ASP A 97 10.86 -18.38 -18.13
N VAL A 98 9.53 -18.43 -17.94
CA VAL A 98 8.60 -17.37 -18.36
C VAL A 98 7.58 -17.11 -17.25
N LEU A 99 7.41 -15.83 -16.93
CA LEU A 99 6.32 -15.33 -16.10
C LEU A 99 5.25 -14.72 -17.00
N SER A 100 4.06 -15.29 -16.96
CA SER A 100 2.86 -14.79 -17.64
C SER A 100 2.07 -13.89 -16.70
N LEU A 101 1.78 -12.67 -17.17
CA LEU A 101 0.94 -11.68 -16.50
C LEU A 101 -0.36 -11.50 -17.28
N MET A 102 -1.47 -11.90 -16.70
CA MET A 102 -2.81 -11.71 -17.28
C MET A 102 -3.57 -10.62 -16.54
N TYR A 103 -4.16 -9.69 -17.28
CA TYR A 103 -5.01 -8.62 -16.76
C TYR A 103 -6.43 -8.77 -17.30
N GLU A 104 -7.39 -8.85 -16.40
CA GLU A 104 -8.82 -8.93 -16.68
C GLU A 104 -9.49 -7.62 -16.25
N GLY A 105 -10.12 -6.91 -17.19
CA GLY A 105 -10.85 -5.69 -16.86
C GLY A 105 -12.15 -5.99 -16.11
N ARG A 106 -12.40 -5.34 -14.97
CA ARG A 106 -13.62 -5.61 -14.16
C ARG A 106 -14.93 -5.30 -14.87
N ASN A 107 -14.93 -4.29 -15.72
CA ASN A 107 -16.12 -3.78 -16.40
C ASN A 107 -15.99 -3.85 -17.94
N SER A 108 -15.11 -4.73 -18.44
CA SER A 108 -14.89 -4.89 -19.88
C SER A 108 -14.44 -6.31 -20.19
N ASP A 109 -14.79 -6.84 -21.35
CA ASP A 109 -14.34 -8.15 -21.82
C ASP A 109 -12.86 -8.17 -22.26
N ARG A 110 -12.06 -7.18 -21.83
CA ARG A 110 -10.65 -7.07 -22.15
C ARG A 110 -9.86 -8.02 -21.26
N ILE A 111 -9.20 -8.97 -21.90
CA ILE A 111 -8.16 -9.82 -21.31
C ILE A 111 -6.86 -9.49 -22.04
N ALA A 112 -5.82 -9.12 -21.30
CA ALA A 112 -4.49 -8.84 -21.84
C ALA A 112 -3.48 -9.78 -21.19
N GLU A 113 -2.70 -10.49 -22.01
CA GLU A 113 -1.67 -11.43 -21.56
C GLU A 113 -0.31 -10.92 -22.01
N TYR A 114 0.65 -10.93 -21.08
CA TYR A 114 2.02 -10.49 -21.32
C TYR A 114 2.99 -11.51 -20.74
N ASP A 115 3.83 -12.06 -21.59
CA ASP A 115 4.88 -12.99 -21.19
C ASP A 115 6.21 -12.27 -21.07
N MET A 116 6.91 -12.50 -19.97
CA MET A 116 8.26 -12.01 -19.76
C MET A 116 9.20 -13.15 -19.44
N LYS A 117 10.41 -13.07 -19.98
CA LYS A 117 11.47 -14.01 -19.65
C LYS A 117 11.99 -13.72 -18.25
N LEU A 118 12.11 -14.79 -17.48
CA LEU A 118 12.77 -14.76 -16.18
C LEU A 118 14.29 -14.85 -16.37
N MET A 119 15.01 -14.45 -15.34
CA MET A 119 16.46 -14.46 -15.30
C MET A 119 16.93 -15.32 -14.14
N ASP A 120 18.05 -16.01 -14.34
CA ASP A 120 18.74 -16.68 -13.25
C ASP A 120 19.51 -15.65 -12.44
N ILE A 121 18.95 -15.28 -11.28
CA ILE A 121 19.60 -14.41 -10.31
C ILE A 121 19.98 -15.28 -9.12
N ASP A 122 21.24 -15.19 -8.71
CA ASP A 122 21.72 -15.91 -7.53
C ASP A 122 20.94 -15.46 -6.29
N VAL A 123 20.55 -16.43 -5.47
CA VAL A 123 19.76 -16.17 -4.27
C VAL A 123 20.70 -15.78 -3.13
N ASP A 124 20.84 -14.49 -2.89
CA ASP A 124 21.52 -13.96 -1.70
C ASP A 124 20.58 -14.02 -0.49
N ASN A 125 20.57 -15.15 0.21
CA ASN A 125 19.82 -15.29 1.47
C ASN A 125 20.49 -14.50 2.59
N LEU A 126 20.03 -13.28 2.81
CA LEU A 126 20.49 -12.42 3.90
C LEU A 126 19.63 -12.67 5.12
N GLY A 127 20.20 -13.34 6.13
CA GLY A 127 19.54 -13.48 7.43
C GLY A 127 19.36 -12.11 8.08
N ILE A 128 18.12 -11.65 8.23
CA ILE A 128 17.80 -10.46 9.03
C ILE A 128 17.74 -10.92 10.50
N PRO A 129 18.63 -10.45 11.38
CA PRO A 129 18.60 -10.84 12.79
C PRO A 129 17.42 -10.17 13.50
N ASP A 130 16.80 -10.90 14.43
CA ASP A 130 15.81 -10.35 15.36
C ASP A 130 16.52 -9.31 16.25
N THR A 131 16.27 -8.04 15.95
CA THR A 131 16.95 -6.91 16.57
C THR A 131 16.01 -6.18 17.51
N GLU A 132 16.45 -5.95 18.75
CA GLU A 132 15.73 -5.08 19.67
C GLU A 132 16.06 -3.62 19.36
N TYR A 133 15.02 -2.78 19.26
CA TYR A 133 15.16 -1.37 18.97
C TYR A 133 14.85 -0.53 20.22
N ASP A 134 15.67 0.48 20.46
CA ASP A 134 15.53 1.38 21.62
C ASP A 134 14.44 2.43 21.44
N ALA A 135 14.10 2.75 20.19
CA ALA A 135 13.08 3.73 19.86
C ALA A 135 12.22 3.26 18.69
N ARG A 136 10.90 3.41 18.84
CA ARG A 136 9.89 3.21 17.81
C ARG A 136 9.06 4.47 17.65
N VAL A 137 9.07 5.03 16.44
CA VAL A 137 8.29 6.22 16.08
C VAL A 137 7.26 5.85 15.03
N THR A 138 5.98 6.11 15.29
CA THR A 138 4.89 5.89 14.32
C THR A 138 4.28 7.23 13.92
N MET A 139 4.23 7.51 12.62
CA MET A 139 3.72 8.78 12.09
C MET A 139 3.01 8.59 10.74
N PRO A 140 2.30 9.61 10.23
CA PRO A 140 1.77 9.58 8.87
C PRO A 140 2.89 9.48 7.83
N ALA A 141 2.75 8.60 6.85
CA ALA A 141 3.73 8.41 5.79
C ALA A 141 3.91 9.67 4.92
N SER A 142 2.85 10.45 4.74
CA SER A 142 2.87 11.73 4.03
C SER A 142 3.75 12.77 4.73
N GLU A 143 3.75 12.79 6.07
CA GLU A 143 4.55 13.73 6.86
C GLU A 143 6.04 13.39 6.75
N LEU A 144 6.40 12.10 6.89
CA LEU A 144 7.79 11.67 6.66
C LEU A 144 8.25 12.03 5.24
N SER A 145 7.43 11.75 4.21
CA SER A 145 7.77 12.06 2.82
C SER A 145 8.00 13.55 2.59
N ARG A 146 7.21 14.42 3.23
CA ARG A 146 7.40 15.87 3.17
C ARG A 146 8.72 16.27 3.82
N ILE A 147 8.96 15.83 5.05
CA ILE A 147 10.16 16.19 5.82
C ILE A 147 11.44 15.81 5.06
N VAL A 148 11.53 14.58 4.55
CA VAL A 148 12.76 14.12 3.87
C VAL A 148 12.99 14.83 2.55
N LYS A 149 11.92 15.22 1.81
CA LYS A 149 12.04 16.01 0.57
C LYS A 149 12.45 17.44 0.84
N ASP A 150 11.88 18.07 1.87
CA ASP A 150 12.21 19.44 2.28
C ASP A 150 13.68 19.53 2.73
N LEU A 151 14.13 18.57 3.56
CA LEU A 151 15.51 18.54 4.06
C LEU A 151 16.54 18.15 2.98
N GLN A 152 16.16 17.35 1.97
CA GLN A 152 17.04 17.00 0.85
C GLN A 152 17.47 18.23 0.03
N GLN A 153 16.70 19.31 0.04
CA GLN A 153 17.10 20.56 -0.61
C GLN A 153 18.22 21.30 0.14
N LEU A 154 18.46 20.96 1.41
CA LEU A 154 19.40 21.64 2.28
C LEU A 154 20.70 20.84 2.46
N SER A 155 20.59 19.51 2.62
CA SER A 155 21.72 18.62 2.87
C SER A 155 21.51 17.25 2.23
N GLU A 156 22.60 16.50 2.08
CA GLU A 156 22.56 15.09 1.68
C GLU A 156 22.29 14.15 2.86
N SER A 157 22.44 14.65 4.09
CA SER A 157 22.32 13.85 5.31
C SER A 157 21.29 14.46 6.26
N VAL A 158 20.61 13.60 7.02
CA VAL A 158 19.71 13.99 8.10
C VAL A 158 20.09 13.28 9.39
N ARG A 159 20.25 14.04 10.46
CA ARG A 159 20.32 13.53 11.83
C ARG A 159 18.90 13.35 12.34
N ILE A 160 18.55 12.11 12.68
CA ILE A 160 17.28 11.76 13.30
C ILE A 160 17.54 11.51 14.78
N GLU A 161 16.92 12.31 15.63
CA GLU A 161 17.07 12.26 17.08
C GLU A 161 15.72 11.95 17.73
N VAL A 162 15.66 10.91 18.56
CA VAL A 162 14.47 10.52 19.30
C VAL A 162 14.72 10.76 20.80
N SER A 163 13.97 11.70 21.37
CA SER A 163 14.08 12.10 22.77
C SER A 163 12.72 12.29 23.43
N LYS A 164 12.70 12.50 24.75
CA LYS A 164 11.46 12.80 25.49
C LYS A 164 10.71 14.04 24.97
N GLU A 165 11.37 14.93 24.24
CA GLU A 165 10.72 16.10 23.63
C GLU A 165 9.92 15.72 22.37
N GLY A 166 10.35 14.71 21.63
CA GLY A 166 9.81 14.33 20.34
C GLY A 166 10.85 13.67 19.44
N VAL A 167 10.48 13.48 18.17
CA VAL A 167 11.40 13.08 17.10
C VAL A 167 11.83 14.33 16.32
N ARG A 168 13.14 14.54 16.21
CA ARG A 168 13.74 15.69 15.52
C ARG A 168 14.49 15.21 14.29
N PHE A 169 14.22 15.85 13.16
CA PHE A 169 14.96 15.70 11.90
C PHE A 169 15.77 16.97 11.70
N ALA A 170 17.09 16.86 11.68
CA ALA A 170 18.00 17.98 11.51
C ALA A 170 18.93 17.75 10.32
N ALA A 171 19.07 18.75 9.46
CA ALA A 171 19.97 18.73 8.32
C ALA A 171 20.83 19.99 8.36
N ASP A 172 22.14 19.79 8.44
CA ASP A 172 23.12 20.88 8.36
C ASP A 172 23.60 20.95 6.90
N GLY A 173 23.38 22.10 6.28
CA GLY A 173 23.66 22.36 4.87
C GLY A 173 24.65 23.50 4.69
N GLU A 174 25.25 23.62 3.51
CA GLU A 174 26.22 24.70 3.23
C GLU A 174 25.56 26.08 3.25
N ALA A 175 24.39 26.19 2.61
CA ALA A 175 23.67 27.46 2.47
C ALA A 175 22.68 27.73 3.62
N ALA A 176 22.09 26.68 4.20
CA ALA A 176 21.10 26.79 5.26
C ALA A 176 20.98 25.49 6.06
N ASN A 177 20.63 25.61 7.33
CA ASN A 177 20.32 24.49 8.21
C ASN A 177 18.81 24.36 8.38
N GLY A 178 18.31 23.12 8.45
CA GLY A 178 16.91 22.80 8.67
C GLY A 178 16.73 21.95 9.94
N SER A 179 15.69 22.24 10.72
CA SER A 179 15.29 21.37 11.83
C SER A 179 13.76 21.30 11.93
N VAL A 180 13.24 20.08 11.94
CA VAL A 180 11.81 19.78 12.12
C VAL A 180 11.67 18.93 13.36
N LEU A 181 10.81 19.34 14.30
CA LEU A 181 10.52 18.60 15.53
C LEU A 181 9.05 18.20 15.55
N LEU A 182 8.78 16.89 15.61
CA LEU A 182 7.44 16.36 15.82
C LEU A 182 7.28 15.92 17.26
N LYS A 183 6.35 16.54 17.97
CA LYS A 183 6.02 16.21 19.36
C LYS A 183 4.98 15.10 19.42
N GLN A 184 5.11 14.22 20.41
CA GLN A 184 4.10 13.19 20.65
C GLN A 184 2.75 13.85 20.99
N THR A 185 1.66 13.33 20.42
CA THR A 185 0.30 13.76 20.75
C THR A 185 -0.51 12.62 21.36
N ASP A 186 -1.38 12.93 22.32
CA ASP A 186 -2.21 11.92 22.99
C ASP A 186 -3.16 11.19 22.02
N ALA A 187 -3.68 11.91 21.03
CA ALA A 187 -4.51 11.34 19.97
C ALA A 187 -3.74 10.29 19.15
N ALA A 188 -2.49 10.59 18.78
CA ALA A 188 -1.65 9.65 18.04
C ALA A 188 -1.24 8.44 18.87
N ARG A 189 -0.93 8.64 20.16
CA ARG A 189 -0.64 7.52 21.07
C ARG A 189 -1.79 6.51 21.12
N ARG A 190 -3.04 6.99 21.16
CA ARG A 190 -4.23 6.13 21.13
C ARG A 190 -4.44 5.48 19.76
N LYS A 191 -4.32 6.27 18.68
CA LYS A 191 -4.51 5.81 17.30
C LYS A 191 -3.54 4.69 16.92
N TYR A 192 -2.29 4.78 17.36
CA TYR A 192 -1.23 3.85 16.97
C TYR A 192 -0.93 2.78 18.04
N ALA A 193 -1.79 2.63 19.06
CA ALA A 193 -1.57 1.67 20.16
C ALA A 193 -1.55 0.19 19.70
N ASP A 194 -2.17 -0.10 18.56
CA ASP A 194 -2.31 -1.44 17.99
C ASP A 194 -1.45 -1.66 16.74
N VAL A 195 -0.76 -0.64 16.24
CA VAL A 195 0.09 -0.76 15.05
C VAL A 195 1.34 -1.54 15.40
N GLY A 196 1.55 -2.68 14.71
CA GLY A 196 2.63 -3.66 14.92
C GLY A 196 2.71 -4.24 16.32
N LYS A 197 1.55 -4.59 16.90
CA LYS A 197 1.44 -5.77 17.76
C LYS A 197 1.08 -6.93 16.83
N ASP A 198 1.80 -8.05 16.93
CA ASP A 198 1.43 -9.28 16.23
C ASP A 198 -0.06 -9.54 16.47
N LYS A 199 -0.83 -9.66 15.38
CA LYS A 199 -2.23 -10.09 15.45
C LYS A 199 -2.26 -11.54 15.92
N LYS A 200 -2.12 -11.76 17.23
CA LYS A 200 -2.63 -13.00 17.81
C LYS A 200 -4.14 -12.98 17.58
N PRO A 201 -4.72 -14.03 16.96
CA PRO A 201 -6.15 -14.12 16.82
C PRO A 201 -6.76 -13.99 18.22
N LYS A 202 -7.69 -13.05 18.38
CA LYS A 202 -8.54 -13.01 19.56
C LYS A 202 -9.23 -14.36 19.60
N LYS A 203 -8.89 -15.19 20.60
CA LYS A 203 -9.78 -16.27 21.00
C LYS A 203 -11.10 -15.60 21.33
N GLU A 204 -12.14 -15.95 20.60
CA GLU A 204 -13.51 -15.77 21.05
C GLU A 204 -13.59 -16.49 22.41
N GLU A 205 -13.70 -15.70 23.48
CA GLU A 205 -14.08 -16.23 24.78
C GLU A 205 -15.55 -16.62 24.64
N ASP A 206 -15.80 -17.93 24.61
CA ASP A 206 -17.13 -18.51 24.79
C ASP A 206 -17.74 -17.90 26.05
N ALA A 207 -18.76 -17.09 25.88
CA ALA A 207 -19.63 -16.68 26.96
C ALA A 207 -20.47 -17.90 27.36
N GLU A 208 -20.03 -18.60 28.40
CA GLU A 208 -20.89 -19.51 29.16
C GLU A 208 -21.98 -18.67 29.84
N ASP A 209 -23.19 -18.70 29.28
CA ASP A 209 -24.39 -18.16 29.92
C ASP A 209 -24.74 -19.03 31.16
N GLU A 210 -24.46 -18.50 32.35
CA GLU A 210 -25.04 -18.96 33.61
C GLU A 210 -26.48 -18.43 33.74
N ASP A 211 -27.47 -19.22 33.29
CA ASP A 211 -28.88 -18.98 33.61
C ASP A 211 -29.17 -19.37 35.08
N GLN A 212 -29.35 -18.37 35.94
CA GLN A 212 -30.05 -18.49 37.21
C GLN A 212 -31.41 -17.79 37.13
N GLU A 213 -32.51 -18.54 37.15
CA GLU A 213 -33.76 -18.07 37.74
C GLU A 213 -34.60 -19.22 38.31
N GLU A 214 -34.82 -19.20 39.63
CA GLU A 214 -35.77 -20.05 40.33
C GLU A 214 -37.21 -19.51 40.20
N GLY A 215 -38.17 -20.42 39.97
CA GLY A 215 -39.36 -20.48 40.83
C GLY A 215 -40.71 -19.95 40.30
N ASN A 216 -41.45 -20.86 39.64
CA ASN A 216 -42.65 -21.52 40.20
C ASN A 216 -43.98 -21.41 39.39
N SER A 217 -44.48 -22.62 39.12
CA SER A 217 -45.87 -23.12 39.23
C SER A 217 -46.84 -23.21 38.04
N LYS A 218 -47.08 -24.50 37.70
CA LYS A 218 -48.37 -25.19 37.36
C LYS A 218 -48.89 -24.96 35.93
N LYS A 219 -49.34 -25.96 35.14
CA LYS A 219 -49.96 -27.26 35.43
C LYS A 219 -50.04 -28.10 34.12
N ALA A 220 -49.90 -29.42 34.30
CA ALA A 220 -50.67 -30.52 33.66
C ALA A 220 -50.37 -31.04 32.22
N LYS A 221 -49.82 -32.27 32.23
CA LYS A 221 -50.31 -33.54 31.63
C LYS A 221 -50.23 -33.84 30.11
N VAL A 222 -49.39 -34.85 29.82
CA VAL A 222 -49.69 -36.20 29.25
C VAL A 222 -49.67 -36.45 27.72
N ASN A 223 -48.98 -37.56 27.38
CA ASN A 223 -48.94 -38.40 26.15
C ASN A 223 -48.21 -37.79 24.93
N GLY A 224 -47.24 -38.42 24.27
CA GLY A 224 -46.90 -39.84 24.12
C GLY A 224 -47.34 -40.34 22.75
N THR A 225 -46.40 -40.59 21.82
CA THR A 225 -46.32 -41.75 20.87
C THR A 225 -45.72 -41.43 19.47
N LYS A 226 -44.56 -42.06 19.22
CA LYS A 226 -43.99 -42.73 18.02
C LYS A 226 -44.13 -42.19 16.57
N VAL A 227 -42.95 -41.99 15.97
CA VAL A 227 -42.35 -42.65 14.77
C VAL A 227 -43.27 -43.03 13.59
N LYS A 228 -42.91 -42.57 12.38
CA LYS A 228 -42.78 -43.42 11.18
C LYS A 228 -41.93 -42.76 10.08
N LYS A 229 -41.15 -43.61 9.40
CA LYS A 229 -40.12 -43.35 8.40
C LYS A 229 -40.59 -43.90 7.05
N GLU A 230 -40.29 -43.16 5.97
CA GLU A 230 -40.05 -43.56 4.54
C GLU A 230 -41.18 -44.26 3.74
N PRO A 231 -41.09 -44.37 2.40
CA PRO A 231 -40.06 -43.99 1.40
C PRO A 231 -40.62 -43.02 0.31
N GLY A 232 -39.94 -42.43 -0.70
CA GLY A 232 -38.82 -42.85 -1.56
C GLY A 232 -39.38 -43.34 -2.92
N GLN A 233 -39.21 -42.57 -4.01
CA GLN A 233 -39.07 -43.07 -5.40
C GLN A 233 -38.71 -41.95 -6.40
N ASP A 234 -37.77 -42.32 -7.26
CA ASP A 234 -37.12 -41.61 -8.38
C ASP A 234 -37.96 -41.59 -9.68
N GLU A 235 -37.33 -41.08 -10.76
CA GLU A 235 -37.69 -41.09 -12.20
C GLU A 235 -38.47 -39.81 -12.67
N ASP A 236 -38.18 -39.12 -13.78
CA ASP A 236 -37.29 -39.34 -14.92
C ASP A 236 -37.12 -38.03 -15.76
N MET A 237 -36.18 -38.07 -16.72
CA MET A 237 -35.90 -37.14 -17.83
C MET A 237 -37.12 -36.64 -18.63
N GLU A 238 -37.09 -35.40 -19.11
CA GLU A 238 -37.63 -35.02 -20.44
C GLU A 238 -36.75 -33.96 -21.13
N GLU A 239 -36.29 -34.30 -22.34
CA GLU A 239 -35.86 -33.41 -23.42
C GLU A 239 -37.10 -32.82 -24.12
N VAL A 240 -37.03 -31.57 -24.61
CA VAL A 240 -37.90 -31.08 -25.69
C VAL A 240 -37.09 -30.20 -26.65
N GLU A 241 -37.30 -30.49 -27.94
CA GLU A 241 -36.68 -29.94 -29.14
C GLU A 241 -37.12 -28.50 -29.52
N GLU A 242 -36.46 -28.04 -30.59
CA GLU A 242 -36.52 -26.82 -31.40
C GLU A 242 -37.92 -26.36 -31.88
N ASP A 243 -38.10 -25.05 -32.12
CA ASP A 243 -38.75 -24.54 -33.34
C ASP A 243 -38.44 -23.05 -33.64
N ASP A 244 -37.84 -22.86 -34.82
CA ASP A 244 -37.97 -21.86 -35.90
C ASP A 244 -38.23 -20.33 -35.70
N GLY A 245 -37.51 -19.55 -36.52
CA GLY A 245 -38.16 -18.68 -37.51
C GLY A 245 -38.30 -17.17 -37.24
N GLY A 246 -37.45 -16.35 -37.88
CA GLY A 246 -37.68 -14.90 -37.95
C GLY A 246 -36.61 -14.07 -38.67
N GLU A 247 -36.47 -14.24 -39.99
CA GLU A 247 -35.70 -13.39 -40.91
C GLU A 247 -36.49 -12.10 -41.25
N PHE A 248 -35.88 -10.90 -41.18
CA PHE A 248 -36.26 -9.79 -42.08
C PHE A 248 -35.11 -8.82 -42.33
N LYS A 249 -35.00 -8.42 -43.61
CA LYS A 249 -33.91 -7.74 -44.31
C LYS A 249 -34.01 -6.20 -44.31
N ALA A 250 -32.82 -5.59 -44.36
CA ALA A 250 -32.32 -4.52 -45.25
C ALA A 250 -33.20 -3.35 -45.75
N HIS A 251 -32.62 -2.15 -45.72
CA HIS A 251 -32.33 -1.25 -46.87
C HIS A 251 -31.43 -0.09 -46.33
N SER A 252 -30.20 0.11 -46.82
CA SER A 252 -29.75 0.91 -47.99
C SER A 252 -30.30 2.34 -47.96
N ASP A 253 -29.45 3.37 -47.88
CA ASP A 253 -28.89 4.17 -48.99
C ASP A 253 -28.47 5.51 -48.31
N ASP A 254 -27.54 6.37 -48.72
CA ASP A 254 -26.74 6.58 -49.92
C ASP A 254 -25.87 7.85 -49.67
N GLU A 255 -24.74 7.89 -50.39
CA GLU A 255 -23.82 8.98 -50.80
C GLU A 255 -23.60 10.31 -50.04
N GLY A 256 -22.34 10.79 -50.15
CA GLY A 256 -22.10 12.21 -50.44
C GLY A 256 -20.89 12.90 -49.79
N GLU A 257 -19.74 12.82 -50.49
CA GLU A 257 -18.67 13.82 -50.69
C GLU A 257 -18.29 14.89 -49.64
N GLY A 258 -16.97 15.13 -49.53
CA GLY A 258 -16.42 16.40 -49.06
C GLY A 258 -14.93 16.37 -48.75
N GLY A 259 -14.09 16.57 -49.78
CA GLY A 259 -12.65 16.76 -49.61
C GLY A 259 -12.24 18.20 -49.32
N GLY A 260 -10.97 18.37 -48.94
CA GLY A 260 -10.20 19.61 -49.12
C GLY A 260 -9.73 20.29 -47.83
N GLY A 261 -8.42 20.58 -47.75
CA GLY A 261 -7.89 21.64 -46.90
C GLY A 261 -6.58 21.31 -46.20
N GLU A 262 -5.46 21.48 -46.92
CA GLU A 262 -4.12 21.65 -46.36
C GLU A 262 -3.99 23.01 -45.63
N GLU A 263 -2.94 23.09 -44.80
CA GLU A 263 -2.01 24.23 -44.64
C GLU A 263 -1.69 24.66 -43.19
N GLU A 264 -0.41 25.00 -43.09
CA GLU A 264 0.48 25.17 -41.96
C GLU A 264 0.48 26.60 -41.36
N LYS A 265 1.38 26.77 -40.37
CA LYS A 265 2.08 27.97 -39.87
C LYS A 265 1.51 28.60 -38.61
N GLU A 266 2.25 28.51 -37.49
CA GLU A 266 3.47 29.27 -37.12
C GLU A 266 3.22 30.77 -36.93
N GLY A 267 3.68 31.29 -35.79
CA GLY A 267 3.87 32.74 -35.59
C GLY A 267 3.75 33.21 -34.15
N GLU A 268 4.91 33.34 -33.49
CA GLU A 268 5.16 34.08 -32.25
C GLU A 268 4.64 35.54 -32.29
N SER A 269 4.40 36.12 -31.11
CA SER A 269 4.99 37.42 -30.75
C SER A 269 4.82 37.72 -29.26
N ASP A 270 5.95 38.10 -28.68
CA ASP A 270 6.14 38.70 -27.36
C ASP A 270 5.58 40.14 -27.28
N GLU A 271 5.38 40.57 -26.03
CA GLU A 271 5.91 41.80 -25.40
C GLU A 271 4.91 42.52 -24.48
N GLU A 272 5.29 42.46 -23.19
CA GLU A 272 5.49 43.54 -22.22
C GLU A 272 4.51 44.72 -22.08
N GLY A 273 4.24 45.08 -20.82
CA GLY A 273 3.66 46.39 -20.47
C GLY A 273 3.24 46.53 -19.01
N GLU A 274 4.15 47.06 -18.19
CA GLU A 274 4.03 47.37 -16.76
C GLU A 274 2.87 48.31 -16.34
N GLY A 275 2.53 48.30 -15.04
CA GLY A 275 2.55 49.57 -14.30
C GLY A 275 1.28 50.10 -13.59
N THR A 276 1.09 49.64 -12.35
CA THR A 276 0.89 50.48 -11.12
C THR A 276 -0.43 51.24 -10.76
N ARG A 277 -0.92 50.88 -9.55
CA ARG A 277 -1.26 51.71 -8.34
C ARG A 277 -2.69 52.26 -8.09
N LYS A 278 -3.36 51.56 -7.14
CA LYS A 278 -4.00 52.00 -5.85
C LYS A 278 -4.82 53.31 -5.77
N ARG A 279 -6.05 53.20 -5.22
CA ARG A 279 -6.46 53.86 -3.94
C ARG A 279 -7.79 53.33 -3.33
N LYS A 280 -7.76 53.19 -2.00
CA LYS A 280 -8.83 52.78 -1.05
C LYS A 280 -9.94 53.84 -0.88
N LYS A 281 -11.14 53.40 -0.47
CA LYS A 281 -11.90 54.04 0.62
C LYS A 281 -12.82 53.03 1.33
N ALA A 282 -12.81 53.07 2.66
CA ALA A 282 -13.56 52.22 3.56
C ALA A 282 -14.78 52.97 4.13
N GLN A 283 -15.82 52.23 4.54
CA GLN A 283 -16.71 52.63 5.65
C GLN A 283 -17.35 51.40 6.31
N LYS A 284 -17.42 51.46 7.65
CA LYS A 284 -17.83 50.43 8.62
C LYS A 284 -19.13 50.89 9.29
N ALA A 285 -20.03 49.96 9.61
CA ALA A 285 -20.91 49.87 10.81
C ALA A 285 -22.14 49.00 10.46
N SER A 286 -22.78 48.19 11.30
CA SER A 286 -22.51 47.56 12.60
C SER A 286 -23.79 46.77 12.92
N SER A 287 -23.74 45.49 13.33
CA SER A 287 -24.83 44.91 14.13
C SER A 287 -24.35 43.71 14.96
N LYS A 288 -25.00 43.57 16.11
CA LYS A 288 -24.62 42.88 17.35
C LYS A 288 -24.90 41.37 17.32
N ALA A 289 -23.96 40.61 17.87
CA ALA A 289 -24.06 39.39 18.67
C ALA A 289 -25.27 38.43 18.47
N LYS A 290 -24.95 37.20 18.03
CA LYS A 290 -25.61 35.98 18.53
C LYS A 290 -24.52 34.95 18.86
N LYS A 291 -24.38 34.68 20.17
CA LYS A 291 -23.39 33.78 20.77
C LYS A 291 -23.93 32.36 20.62
N THR A 292 -23.63 31.70 19.52
CA THR A 292 -23.85 30.25 19.37
C THR A 292 -22.55 29.57 19.74
N LYS A 293 -22.58 28.87 20.87
CA LYS A 293 -21.52 28.01 21.39
C LYS A 293 -21.36 26.85 20.39
N LYS A 294 -20.54 27.05 19.36
CA LYS A 294 -20.13 25.98 18.45
C LYS A 294 -19.05 25.21 19.20
N SER A 295 -19.38 24.00 19.60
CA SER A 295 -18.42 22.99 20.03
C SER A 295 -17.30 22.94 18.99
N SER A 296 -16.15 23.49 19.35
CA SER A 296 -14.87 23.22 18.68
C SER A 296 -14.39 21.86 19.18
N GLU A 297 -15.10 20.83 18.77
CA GLU A 297 -14.70 19.43 18.86
C GLU A 297 -14.91 18.89 17.45
N ASP A 298 -13.95 19.22 16.58
CA ASP A 298 -13.60 18.55 15.32
C ASP A 298 -12.56 19.43 14.60
N ASP A 299 -11.51 19.84 15.34
CA ASP A 299 -10.24 20.13 14.67
C ASP A 299 -9.65 18.76 14.32
N ASP A 300 -9.57 18.49 13.02
CA ASP A 300 -8.97 17.32 12.37
C ASP A 300 -7.56 17.01 12.95
N VAL A 301 -7.48 16.25 14.05
CA VAL A 301 -6.21 15.73 14.58
C VAL A 301 -5.81 14.50 13.76
N SER A 302 -5.65 14.65 12.44
CA SER A 302 -5.41 13.50 11.55
C SER A 302 -3.93 13.14 11.32
N GLY A 303 -2.98 13.89 11.90
CA GLY A 303 -1.55 13.76 11.56
C GLY A 303 -0.53 13.64 12.71
N GLY A 304 -0.91 13.22 13.92
CA GLY A 304 0.02 13.19 15.06
C GLY A 304 1.07 12.05 15.02
N VAL A 305 2.03 12.10 15.94
CA VAL A 305 3.12 11.11 16.09
C VAL A 305 3.00 10.36 17.41
N SER A 306 3.19 9.03 17.37
CA SER A 306 3.39 8.20 18.57
C SER A 306 4.87 7.83 18.69
N ILE A 307 5.39 7.91 19.91
CA ILE A 307 6.78 7.62 20.23
C ILE A 307 6.78 6.65 21.41
N ASP A 308 7.48 5.54 21.25
CA ASP A 308 7.84 4.59 22.29
C ASP A 308 9.37 4.52 22.33
N MET A 309 9.99 4.75 23.49
CA MET A 309 11.44 4.74 23.62
C MET A 309 11.88 4.22 24.99
N SER A 310 12.91 3.37 24.99
CA SER A 310 13.66 2.95 26.16
C SER A 310 14.83 3.91 26.42
N GLN A 311 15.52 4.35 25.36
CA GLN A 311 16.72 5.19 25.41
C GLN A 311 16.69 6.32 24.37
N HIS A 312 17.57 7.31 24.56
CA HIS A 312 17.81 8.35 23.56
C HIS A 312 18.62 7.78 22.40
N VAL A 313 18.17 8.07 21.17
CA VAL A 313 18.82 7.60 19.95
C VAL A 313 19.07 8.80 19.04
N SER A 314 20.28 8.92 18.50
CA SER A 314 20.66 10.01 17.60
C SER A 314 21.62 9.49 16.54
N LEU A 315 21.10 9.31 15.32
CA LEU A 315 21.85 8.74 14.20
C LEU A 315 21.70 9.59 12.95
N THR A 316 22.71 9.56 12.08
CA THR A 316 22.72 10.29 10.81
C THR A 316 22.50 9.33 9.65
N PHE A 317 21.63 9.69 8.70
CA PHE A 317 21.30 8.86 7.54
C PHE A 317 21.38 9.66 6.25
N SER A 318 21.52 8.95 5.13
CA SER A 318 21.46 9.56 3.80
C SER A 318 20.02 9.89 3.41
N LEU A 319 19.76 11.17 3.11
CA LEU A 319 18.44 11.64 2.67
C LEU A 319 18.03 11.05 1.32
N LYS A 320 18.99 10.71 0.46
CA LYS A 320 18.73 10.05 -0.83
C LYS A 320 17.92 8.76 -0.65
N TYR A 321 18.31 7.89 0.28
CA TYR A 321 17.59 6.63 0.54
C TYR A 321 16.24 6.87 1.20
N LEU A 322 16.18 7.76 2.20
CA LEU A 322 14.92 8.06 2.89
C LEU A 322 13.86 8.66 1.95
N VAL A 323 14.26 9.48 0.98
CA VAL A 323 13.36 9.97 -0.07
C VAL A 323 12.84 8.83 -0.92
N THR A 324 13.69 7.87 -1.32
CA THR A 324 13.27 6.66 -2.04
C THR A 324 12.29 5.83 -1.22
N PHE A 325 12.58 5.55 0.05
CA PHE A 325 11.70 4.78 0.94
C PHE A 325 10.34 5.46 1.14
N SER A 326 10.32 6.80 1.17
CA SER A 326 9.08 7.57 1.33
C SER A 326 8.05 7.38 0.20
N LYS A 327 8.45 6.81 -0.94
CA LYS A 327 7.53 6.46 -2.04
C LYS A 327 6.54 5.36 -1.64
N SER A 328 6.89 4.53 -0.65
CA SER A 328 5.97 3.55 -0.04
C SER A 328 4.79 4.17 0.70
N SER A 329 4.74 5.50 0.85
CA SER A 329 3.53 6.22 1.28
C SER A 329 2.32 5.98 0.36
N ALA A 330 2.53 5.52 -0.89
CA ALA A 330 1.46 5.11 -1.78
C ALA A 330 0.78 3.79 -1.35
N LEU A 331 1.49 2.93 -0.60
CA LEU A 331 1.04 1.64 -0.09
C LEU A 331 0.38 1.78 1.28
N SER A 332 1.00 2.54 2.19
CA SER A 332 0.51 2.73 3.56
C SER A 332 0.49 4.20 3.95
N GLY A 333 -0.62 4.63 4.56
CA GLY A 333 -0.74 5.97 5.12
C GLY A 333 0.04 6.17 6.42
N THR A 334 0.60 5.10 6.99
CA THR A 334 1.37 5.12 8.24
C THR A 334 2.77 4.55 7.98
N VAL A 335 3.78 5.11 8.64
CA VAL A 335 5.16 4.62 8.62
C VAL A 335 5.67 4.45 10.04
N GLN A 336 6.51 3.44 10.25
CA GLN A 336 7.21 3.23 11.51
C GLN A 336 8.72 3.31 11.32
N LEU A 337 9.39 4.03 12.21
CA LEU A 337 10.84 4.10 12.29
C LEU A 337 11.29 3.36 13.55
N PHE A 338 12.15 2.37 13.37
CA PHE A 338 12.76 1.61 14.46
C PHE A 338 14.25 1.91 14.50
N MET A 339 14.74 2.37 15.64
CA MET A 339 16.08 2.91 15.78
C MET A 339 16.75 2.41 17.06
N SER A 340 18.03 2.09 16.96
CA SER A 340 18.97 1.91 18.08
C SER A 340 20.36 2.34 17.58
N ASN A 341 21.25 2.79 18.46
CA ASN A 341 22.51 3.42 18.06
C ASN A 341 23.48 2.46 17.34
N ASP A 342 23.33 1.14 17.54
CA ASP A 342 24.27 0.12 17.05
C ASP A 342 23.72 -0.71 15.88
N VAL A 343 22.52 -0.40 15.38
CA VAL A 343 21.82 -1.21 14.37
C VAL A 343 21.27 -0.34 13.23
N PRO A 344 21.09 -0.89 12.03
CA PRO A 344 20.47 -0.16 10.92
C PRO A 344 19.08 0.37 11.27
N LEU A 345 18.75 1.55 10.76
CA LEU A 345 17.38 2.08 10.82
C LEU A 345 16.46 1.15 10.03
N LEU A 346 15.37 0.73 10.65
CA LEU A 346 14.27 0.06 9.96
C LEU A 346 13.13 1.05 9.72
N VAL A 347 12.76 1.22 8.45
CA VAL A 347 11.58 1.96 7.99
C VAL A 347 10.53 0.96 7.50
N ALA A 348 9.45 0.83 8.25
CA ALA A 348 8.40 -0.16 7.99
C ALA A 348 7.11 0.50 7.48
N TYR A 349 6.55 -0.07 6.41
CA TYR A 349 5.23 0.25 5.90
C TYR A 349 4.40 -1.04 5.81
N ASP A 350 3.41 -1.16 6.69
CA ASP A 350 2.44 -2.25 6.64
C ASP A 350 1.26 -1.86 5.75
N PHE A 351 0.94 -2.70 4.78
CA PHE A 351 -0.18 -2.50 3.87
C PHE A 351 -0.96 -3.82 3.80
N GLY A 352 -2.01 -3.95 4.64
CA GLY A 352 -3.02 -5.02 4.60
C GLY A 352 -2.48 -6.44 4.33
N PRO A 353 -2.42 -6.88 3.06
CA PRO A 353 -1.88 -8.18 2.64
C PRO A 353 -0.37 -8.43 2.90
N GLY A 354 0.37 -7.45 3.39
CA GLY A 354 1.81 -7.60 3.58
C GLY A 354 2.50 -6.36 4.14
N HIS A 355 3.82 -6.33 3.99
CA HIS A 355 4.66 -5.24 4.45
C HIS A 355 5.86 -5.00 3.53
N ILE A 356 6.40 -3.78 3.60
CA ILE A 356 7.68 -3.41 3.02
C ILE A 356 8.56 -2.77 4.09
N HIS A 357 9.71 -3.41 4.32
CA HIS A 357 10.70 -3.03 5.30
C HIS A 357 11.96 -2.59 4.58
N TYR A 358 12.45 -1.39 4.91
CA TYR A 358 13.74 -0.90 4.45
C TYR A 358 14.71 -0.81 5.62
N TYR A 359 15.90 -1.35 5.44
CA TYR A 359 16.99 -1.24 6.39
C TYR A 359 18.05 -0.31 5.82
N LEU A 360 18.52 0.64 6.62
CA LEU A 360 19.51 1.62 6.19
C LEU A 360 20.60 1.77 7.24
N ALA A 361 21.84 1.50 6.83
CA ALA A 361 22.99 1.72 7.71
C ALA A 361 23.13 3.22 8.04
N PRO A 362 23.46 3.57 9.29
CA PRO A 362 23.77 4.95 9.64
C PRO A 362 25.06 5.39 8.93
N LYS A 363 25.15 6.67 8.60
CA LYS A 363 26.42 7.30 8.27
C LYS A 363 27.25 7.36 9.55
N ILE A 364 28.38 6.66 9.54
CA ILE A 364 29.40 6.83 10.57
C ILE A 364 29.94 8.25 10.40
N GLY A 365 29.84 9.07 11.45
CA GLY A 365 30.53 10.36 11.46
C GLY A 365 32.03 10.13 11.51
N ASP A 366 32.79 10.93 10.77
CA ASP A 366 34.21 11.13 11.09
C ASP A 366 34.24 11.79 12.49
N GLU A 367 34.39 11.00 13.55
CA GLU A 367 34.74 11.56 14.88
C GLU A 367 36.12 12.24 14.84
#